data_AF-A0A523T2K5-F1
#
_entry.id   AF-A0A523T2K5-F1
#
_cell.length_a   1.000
_cell.length_b   1.000
_cell.length_c   1.000
_cell.angle_alpha   90.00
_cell.angle_beta   90.00
_cell.angle_gamma   90.00
#
_symmetry.space_group_name_H-M   'P 1'
#
loop_
_entity.id
_entity.type
_entity.pdbx_description
1 polymer ?
#
loop_
_entity_poly.entity_id
_entity_poly.type
_entity_poly.pdbx_seq_one_letter_code
_entity_poly.pdbx_strand_id
1 'polypeptide(L)'
;MKEAFGVANTTVGKFVKGITETITSASLINLDYADIRSIMAGAGLASIGIGEGKVEQAAERALNGRLLDIEDVTKARGMLIHVSGGEDMTQKRSIMRAN
;
A
#
# COMPACT_ATOMS: atom_id res chain seq x y z
N MET A 1 2.09 -10.27 -22.98
CA MET A 1 3.28 -10.14 -22.11
C MET A 1 3.72 -8.69 -21.93
N LYS A 2 3.99 -7.90 -22.99
CA LYS A 2 4.31 -6.46 -22.87
C LYS A 2 3.25 -5.65 -22.11
N GLU A 3 1.96 -5.89 -22.38
CA GLU A 3 0.86 -5.22 -21.68
C GLU A 3 0.81 -5.56 -20.19
N ALA A 4 0.99 -6.83 -19.82
CA ALA A 4 1.03 -7.28 -18.42
C ALA A 4 2.20 -6.65 -17.65
N PHE A 5 3.38 -6.56 -18.26
CA PHE A 5 4.51 -5.81 -17.69
C PHE A 5 4.20 -4.31 -17.57
N GLY A 6 3.53 -3.73 -18.57
CA GLY A 6 3.08 -2.33 -18.52
C GLY A 6 2.14 -2.06 -17.35
N VAL A 7 1.18 -2.96 -17.10
CA VAL A 7 0.27 -2.88 -15.94
C VAL A 7 1.04 -3.01 -14.63
N ALA A 8 1.92 -4.01 -14.49
CA ALA A 8 2.73 -4.19 -13.29
C ALA A 8 3.60 -2.96 -12.98
N ASN A 9 4.28 -2.40 -13.99
CA ASN A 9 5.12 -1.23 -13.83
C ASN A 9 4.29 0.01 -13.44
N THR A 10 3.10 0.15 -14.01
CA THR A 10 2.15 1.21 -13.64
C THR A 10 1.70 1.06 -12.20
N THR A 11 1.38 -0.15 -11.75
CA THR A 11 0.99 -0.45 -10.36
C THR A 11 2.10 -0.12 -9.38
N VAL A 12 3.34 -0.55 -9.65
CA VAL A 12 4.51 -0.21 -8.82
C VAL A 12 4.73 1.30 -8.80
N GLY A 13 4.66 1.98 -9.95
CA GLY A 13 4.83 3.43 -10.05
C GLY A 13 3.76 4.20 -9.25
N LYS A 14 2.50 3.79 -9.34
CA LYS A 14 1.39 4.35 -8.54
C LYS A 14 1.64 4.16 -7.03
N PHE A 15 2.12 3.00 -6.61
CA PHE A 15 2.45 2.72 -5.22
C PHE A 15 3.57 3.64 -4.71
N VAL A 16 4.72 3.67 -5.41
CA VAL A 16 5.86 4.53 -5.05
C VAL A 16 5.44 5.99 -4.97
N LYS A 17 4.66 6.47 -5.95
CA LYS A 17 4.12 7.82 -5.95
C LYS A 17 3.24 8.09 -4.72
N GLY A 18 2.26 7.23 -4.44
CA GLY A 18 1.35 7.40 -3.31
C GLY A 18 2.07 7.43 -1.95
N ILE A 19 3.10 6.59 -1.79
CA ILE A 19 3.91 6.60 -0.56
C ILE A 19 4.74 7.87 -0.48
N THR A 20 5.40 8.26 -1.58
CA THR A 20 6.20 9.48 -1.62
C THR A 20 5.34 10.71 -1.29
N GLU A 21 4.16 10.81 -1.89
CA GLU A 21 3.20 11.89 -1.61
C GLU A 21 2.71 11.90 -0.16
N THR A 22 2.63 10.73 0.49
CA THR A 22 2.29 10.62 1.93
C THR A 22 3.39 11.19 2.83
N ILE A 23 4.67 11.08 2.41
CA ILE A 23 5.81 11.65 3.15
C ILE A 23 5.93 13.16 2.90
N THR A 24 5.72 13.58 1.66
CA THR A 24 6.02 14.96 1.22
C THR A 24 4.86 15.92 1.39
N SER A 25 3.61 15.43 1.46
CA SER A 25 2.42 16.27 1.54
C SER A 25 1.89 16.32 2.96
N ALA A 26 1.44 17.50 3.39
CA ALA A 26 0.80 17.67 4.69
C ALA A 26 -0.45 16.76 4.78
N SER A 27 -0.40 15.81 5.70
CA SER A 27 -1.40 14.77 5.92
C SER A 27 -1.76 14.75 7.41
N LEU A 28 -3.02 14.45 7.74
CA LEU A 28 -3.48 14.36 9.15
C LEU A 28 -2.67 13.35 10.00
N ILE A 29 -2.01 12.39 9.34
CA ILE A 29 -1.07 11.43 9.93
C ILE A 29 0.11 11.38 8.97
N ASN A 30 1.22 12.00 9.34
CA ASN A 30 2.43 12.00 8.54
C ASN A 30 3.24 10.74 8.86
N LEU A 31 3.68 9.99 7.83
CA LEU A 31 4.67 8.92 8.00
C LEU A 31 6.04 9.53 7.68
N ASP A 32 7.03 9.35 8.54
CA ASP A 32 8.38 9.81 8.24
C ASP A 32 9.18 8.77 7.42
N TYR A 33 10.29 9.21 6.83
CA TYR A 33 11.14 8.32 6.04
C TYR A 33 11.75 7.19 6.88
N ALA A 34 12.00 7.42 8.17
CA ALA A 34 12.60 6.42 9.05
C ALA A 34 11.64 5.25 9.32
N ASP A 35 10.35 5.54 9.51
CA ASP A 35 9.28 4.55 9.64
C ASP A 35 9.21 3.67 8.39
N ILE A 36 9.17 4.27 7.19
CA ILE A 36 9.11 3.52 5.93
C ILE A 36 10.36 2.67 5.75
N ARG A 37 11.54 3.27 6.00
CA ARG A 37 12.80 2.56 5.91
C ARG A 37 12.83 1.38 6.88
N SER A 38 12.29 1.52 8.09
CA SER A 38 12.26 0.43 9.08
C SER A 38 11.36 -0.74 8.65
N ILE A 39 10.25 -0.47 7.96
CA ILE A 39 9.31 -1.49 7.45
C ILE A 39 9.88 -2.17 6.20
N MET A 40 10.52 -1.41 5.30
CA MET A 40 10.98 -1.91 4.01
C MET A 40 12.41 -2.51 4.08
N ALA A 41 13.27 -2.02 4.96
CA ALA A 41 14.65 -2.51 5.06
C ALA A 41 14.68 -3.93 5.62
N GLY A 42 15.28 -4.85 4.87
CA GLY A 42 15.37 -6.25 5.29
C GLY A 42 14.06 -7.04 5.19
N ALA A 43 13.01 -6.47 4.58
CA ALA A 43 11.73 -7.14 4.37
C ALA A 43 11.83 -8.38 3.46
N GLY A 44 12.81 -8.38 2.54
CA GLY A 44 12.99 -9.48 1.58
C GLY A 44 11.95 -9.40 0.46
N LEU A 45 11.13 -10.44 0.31
CA LEU A 45 10.08 -10.49 -0.70
C LEU A 45 8.89 -9.63 -0.26
N ALA A 46 8.43 -8.74 -1.14
CA ALA A 46 7.25 -7.92 -0.92
C ALA A 46 6.25 -8.13 -2.06
N SER A 47 4.95 -8.02 -1.76
CA SER A 47 3.89 -8.00 -2.77
C SER A 47 3.07 -6.73 -2.63
N ILE A 48 2.67 -6.17 -3.77
CA ILE A 48 1.89 -4.95 -3.87
C ILE A 48 0.53 -5.31 -4.42
N GLY A 49 -0.52 -4.85 -3.75
CA GLY A 49 -1.90 -4.93 -4.20
C GLY A 49 -2.55 -3.55 -4.17
N ILE A 50 -3.42 -3.29 -5.13
CA ILE A 50 -4.20 -2.04 -5.19
C ILE A 50 -5.67 -2.42 -5.34
N GLY A 51 -6.53 -1.74 -4.59
CA GLY A 51 -7.98 -1.91 -4.68
C GLY A 51 -8.68 -0.57 -4.56
N GLU A 52 -9.84 -0.48 -5.21
CA GLU A 52 -10.68 0.73 -5.26
C GLU A 52 -12.11 0.36 -4.85
N GLY A 53 -12.80 1.30 -4.20
CA GLY A 53 -14.18 1.14 -3.73
C GLY A 53 -14.37 1.62 -2.29
N LYS A 54 -15.47 1.17 -1.65
CA LYS A 54 -15.64 1.33 -0.20
C LYS A 54 -14.50 0.62 0.54
N VAL A 55 -14.15 1.07 1.75
CA VAL A 55 -12.97 0.61 2.49
C VAL A 55 -12.83 -0.92 2.51
N GLU A 56 -13.91 -1.65 2.82
CA GLU A 56 -13.89 -3.12 2.86
C GLU A 56 -13.64 -3.74 1.48
N GLN A 57 -14.29 -3.21 0.44
CA GLN A 57 -14.13 -3.70 -0.93
C GLN A 57 -12.75 -3.36 -1.51
N ALA A 58 -12.23 -2.18 -1.20
CA ALA A 58 -10.90 -1.76 -1.60
C ALA A 58 -9.84 -2.65 -0.94
N ALA A 59 -10.00 -2.98 0.34
CA ALA A 59 -9.12 -3.90 1.05
C ALA A 59 -9.15 -5.32 0.46
N GLU A 60 -10.35 -5.87 0.23
CA GLU A 60 -10.51 -7.20 -0.38
C GLU A 60 -9.89 -7.26 -1.79
N ARG A 61 -10.15 -6.23 -2.61
CA ARG A 61 -9.58 -6.13 -3.96
C ARG A 61 -8.07 -5.98 -3.93
N ALA A 62 -7.51 -5.23 -2.99
CA ALA A 62 -6.06 -5.11 -2.84
C ALA A 62 -5.43 -6.45 -2.42
N LEU A 63 -6.07 -7.21 -1.54
CA LEU A 63 -5.60 -8.53 -1.14
C LEU A 63 -5.67 -9.54 -2.28
N ASN A 64 -6.71 -9.50 -3.12
CA ASN A 64 -6.86 -10.44 -4.24
C ASN A 64 -6.11 -10.01 -5.52
N GLY A 65 -5.87 -8.71 -5.71
CA GLY A 65 -5.22 -8.11 -6.88
C GLY A 65 -3.71 -7.92 -6.73
N ARG A 66 -3.04 -8.82 -6.01
CA ARG A 66 -1.60 -8.73 -5.75
C ARG A 66 -0.79 -9.00 -7.01
N LEU A 67 0.32 -8.27 -7.18
CA LEU A 67 1.27 -8.50 -8.28
C LEU A 67 2.04 -9.81 -8.13
N LEU A 68 2.26 -10.26 -6.90
CA LEU A 68 2.91 -11.53 -6.59
C LEU A 68 2.02 -12.33 -5.65
N ASP A 69 1.81 -13.60 -5.98
CA ASP A 69 1.15 -14.54 -5.09
C ASP A 69 2.11 -14.93 -3.97
N ILE A 70 1.82 -14.39 -2.79
CA ILE A 70 2.41 -14.84 -1.54
C ILE A 70 1.40 -15.78 -0.89
N GLU A 71 1.82 -17.01 -0.61
CA GLU A 71 0.95 -18.05 -0.05
C GLU A 71 0.33 -17.63 1.30
N ASP A 72 1.07 -16.87 2.10
CA ASP A 72 0.65 -16.46 3.44
C ASP A 72 1.10 -15.03 3.77
N VAL A 73 0.18 -14.07 3.62
CA VAL A 73 0.40 -12.65 3.96
C VAL A 73 0.53 -12.41 5.47
N THR A 74 0.08 -13.35 6.32
CA THR A 74 0.18 -13.20 7.78
C THR A 74 1.62 -13.33 8.28
N LYS A 75 2.51 -13.89 7.47
CA LYS A 75 3.95 -14.00 7.74
C LYS A 75 4.74 -12.76 7.34
N ALA A 76 4.09 -11.73 6.80
CA ALA A 76 4.76 -10.49 6.47
C ALA A 76 5.37 -9.86 7.73
N ARG A 77 6.66 -9.49 7.65
CA ARG A 77 7.38 -8.82 8.75
C ARG A 77 6.97 -7.36 8.95
N GLY A 78 6.25 -6.81 7.98
CA GLY A 78 5.78 -5.44 7.98
C GLY A 78 4.81 -5.21 6.84
N MET A 79 3.89 -4.28 7.05
CA MET A 79 2.89 -3.90 6.06
C MET A 79 2.81 -2.38 5.98
N LEU A 80 2.75 -1.88 4.75
CA LEU A 80 2.55 -0.46 4.49
C LEU A 80 1.22 -0.31 3.73
N ILE A 81 0.26 0.36 4.37
CA ILE A 81 -1.07 0.59 3.82
C ILE A 81 -1.21 2.08 3.52
N HIS A 82 -1.46 2.42 2.27
CA HIS A 82 -1.83 3.76 1.85
C HIS A 82 -3.30 3.77 1.44
N VAL A 83 -4.07 4.68 2.04
CA VAL A 83 -5.49 4.88 1.72
C VAL A 83 -5.68 6.32 1.29
N SER A 84 -6.26 6.50 0.12
CA SER A 84 -6.64 7.80 -0.45
C SER A 84 -8.12 7.80 -0.83
N GLY A 85 -8.75 8.96 -0.73
CA GLY A 85 -10.11 9.20 -1.19
C GLY A 85 -10.54 10.65 -0.95
N GLY A 86 -11.75 10.97 -1.40
CA GLY A 86 -12.27 12.34 -1.43
C GLY A 86 -12.62 12.90 -0.04
N GLU A 87 -13.05 14.16 -0.04
CA GLU A 87 -13.39 14.94 1.18
C GLU A 87 -14.50 14.28 2.03
N ASP A 88 -15.33 13.43 1.42
CA ASP A 88 -16.40 12.67 2.07
C ASP A 88 -15.91 11.44 2.88
N MET A 89 -14.61 11.15 2.89
CA MET A 89 -14.05 10.11 3.76
C MET A 89 -14.07 10.58 5.22
N THR A 90 -15.15 10.25 5.94
CA THR A 90 -15.21 10.41 7.41
C THR A 90 -14.01 9.74 8.06
N GLN A 91 -13.21 10.55 8.79
CA GLN A 91 -11.94 10.18 9.43
C GLN A 91 -12.07 8.95 10.34
N LYS A 92 -11.84 7.76 9.79
CA LYS A 92 -11.38 6.60 10.56
C LYS A 92 -10.06 6.13 9.96
N ARG A 93 -9.06 7.01 10.06
CA ARG A 93 -7.67 6.70 9.68
C ARG A 93 -7.10 5.72 10.70
N SER A 94 -6.93 4.47 10.29
CA SER A 94 -6.07 3.51 10.99
C SER A 94 -4.90 3.16 10.09
N ILE A 95 -3.71 3.65 10.43
CA ILE A 95 -2.50 2.88 10.17
C ILE A 95 -2.63 1.66 11.08
N MET A 96 -2.99 0.52 10.52
CA MET A 96 -2.93 -0.73 11.26
C MET A 96 -1.46 -1.14 11.27
N ARG A 97 -0.72 -0.74 12.32
CA ARG A 97 0.57 -1.35 12.64
C ARG A 97 0.27 -2.81 13.02
N ALA A 98 0.52 -3.73 12.11
CA ALA A 98 0.64 -5.15 12.46
C ALA A 98 2.02 -5.30 13.14
N ASN A 99 2.00 -5.55 14.45
CA ASN A 99 3.16 -6.03 15.19
C ASN A 99 3.38 -7.52 14.90
#